data_AF-A0A967T6H6-F1
#
_entry.id   AF-A0A967T6H6-F1
#
_cell.length_a   1.000
_cell.length_b   1.000
_cell.length_c   1.000
_cell.angle_alpha   90.00
_cell.angle_beta   90.00
_cell.angle_gamma   90.00
#
_symmetry.space_group_name_H-M   'P 1'
#
loop_
_entity.id
_entity.type
_entity.pdbx_description
1 polymer ?
#
loop_
_entity_poly.entity_id
_entity_poly.type
_entity_poly.pdbx_seq_one_letter_code
_entity_poly.pdbx_strand_id
1 'polypeptide(L)'
;DPIKTGIQGFTYDIRTALLPFLFLFNTELLLMNVTPLKAVAVFVVAVIAMMLFASATQGFLFTRNRIWETVVLLLVAFTLFRPGFWLDRVSPPFDIIPGAEVERIAAEQAAGADLRVRIAGPDFTHPEEQVGVSLIVPLGDAGAGLARLEQADLLVTVEGGQALLEEPFPGTQFAALGNRFDFYADTPVTIESVSLPRERVAKEVFYLPAAVLLALVLLVQLRRRSALRTADAHT
;
A
#
# COMPACT_ATOMS: atom_id res chain seq x y z
N ASP A 1 11.05 5.53 40.08
CA ASP A 1 10.69 4.29 39.39
C ASP A 1 11.06 4.44 37.92
N PRO A 2 12.23 3.92 37.50
CA PRO A 2 12.79 4.14 36.17
C PRO A 2 11.85 3.67 35.03
N ILE A 3 10.99 2.68 35.30
CA ILE A 3 9.99 2.20 34.33
C ILE A 3 8.93 3.28 34.06
N LYS A 4 8.42 3.95 35.10
CA LYS A 4 7.42 5.03 34.94
C LYS A 4 8.00 6.23 34.21
N THR A 5 9.24 6.61 34.53
CA THR A 5 9.94 7.70 33.83
C THR A 5 10.17 7.35 32.35
N GLY A 6 10.52 6.10 32.04
CA GLY A 6 10.68 5.62 30.67
C GLY A 6 9.37 5.66 29.85
N ILE A 7 8.25 5.20 30.42
CA ILE A 7 6.93 5.26 29.76
C ILE A 7 6.52 6.72 29.49
N GLN A 8 6.78 7.61 30.44
CA GLN A 8 6.46 9.02 30.28
C GLN A 8 7.30 9.67 29.18
N GLY A 9 8.61 9.41 29.13
CA GLY A 9 9.49 9.86 28.04
C GLY A 9 9.04 9.36 26.67
N PHE A 10 8.75 8.07 26.55
CA PHE A 10 8.22 7.49 25.31
C PHE A 10 6.92 8.16 24.85
N THR A 11 6.01 8.48 25.78
CA THR A 11 4.74 9.15 25.47
C THR A 11 4.95 10.58 24.97
N TYR A 12 6.01 11.27 25.42
CA TYR A 12 6.38 12.58 24.89
C TYR A 12 6.98 12.48 23.47
N ASP A 13 7.79 11.45 23.22
CA ASP A 13 8.54 11.31 21.96
C ASP A 13 7.73 10.63 20.83
N ILE A 14 6.68 9.87 21.14
CA ILE A 14 5.89 9.16 20.13
C ILE A 14 5.27 10.09 19.07
N ARG A 15 4.97 11.35 19.43
CA ARG A 15 4.38 12.33 18.51
C ARG A 15 5.35 12.73 17.39
N THR A 16 6.62 12.92 17.70
CA THR A 16 7.64 13.29 16.71
C THR A 16 8.09 12.08 15.89
N ALA A 17 8.12 10.89 16.50
CA ALA A 17 8.45 9.65 15.82
C ALA A 17 7.45 9.28 14.71
N LEU A 18 6.19 9.69 14.81
CA LEU A 18 5.16 9.36 13.81
C LEU A 18 5.25 10.16 12.50
N LEU A 19 5.79 11.38 12.54
CA LEU A 19 5.84 12.28 11.39
C LEU A 19 6.43 11.64 10.10
N PRO A 20 7.59 10.96 10.12
CA PRO A 20 8.13 10.34 8.92
C PRO A 20 7.22 9.23 8.36
N PHE A 21 6.52 8.48 9.21
CA PHE A 21 5.58 7.45 8.76
C PHE A 21 4.36 8.05 8.08
N LEU A 22 3.90 9.22 8.52
CA LEU A 22 2.79 9.92 7.87
C LEU A 22 3.12 10.27 6.42
N PHE A 23 4.30 10.83 6.18
CA PHE A 23 4.77 11.17 4.83
C PHE A 23 5.05 9.93 3.98
N LEU A 24 5.60 8.87 4.57
CA LEU A 24 5.87 7.62 3.86
C LEU A 24 4.59 6.94 3.36
N PHE A 25 3.54 6.90 4.18
CA PHE A 25 2.31 6.19 3.85
C PHE A 25 1.26 7.04 3.14
N ASN A 26 1.46 8.36 3.08
CA ASN A 26 0.56 9.25 2.37
C ASN A 26 1.35 10.20 1.46
N THR A 27 1.58 9.77 0.22
CA THR A 27 2.25 10.55 -0.83
C THR A 27 1.53 11.86 -1.18
N GLU A 28 0.26 12.02 -0.82
CA GLU A 28 -0.47 13.27 -1.02
C GLU A 28 -0.02 14.36 -0.04
N LEU A 29 0.53 13.98 1.12
CA LEU A 29 1.20 14.93 2.02
C LEU A 29 2.51 15.45 1.43
N LEU A 30 3.13 14.70 0.52
CA LEU A 30 4.30 15.13 -0.25
C LEU A 30 3.90 15.99 -1.47
N LEU A 31 2.61 16.27 -1.63
CA LEU A 31 2.04 17.01 -2.76
C LEU A 31 2.34 16.38 -4.13
N MET A 32 2.56 15.06 -4.17
CA MET A 32 2.80 14.32 -5.40
C MET A 32 1.46 14.02 -6.10
N ASN A 33 1.31 14.47 -7.35
CA ASN A 33 0.12 14.25 -8.18
C ASN A 33 -1.21 14.72 -7.55
N VAL A 34 -1.21 15.84 -6.81
CA VAL A 34 -2.42 16.40 -6.20
C VAL A 34 -2.80 17.76 -6.79
N THR A 35 -4.10 18.00 -6.92
CA THR A 35 -4.62 19.33 -7.27
C THR A 35 -4.56 20.27 -6.06
N PRO A 36 -4.55 21.61 -6.26
CA PRO A 36 -4.53 22.56 -5.14
C PRO A 36 -5.69 22.36 -4.15
N LEU A 37 -6.89 22.04 -4.65
CA LEU A 37 -8.06 21.77 -3.80
C LEU A 37 -7.84 20.51 -2.95
N LYS A 38 -7.30 19.44 -3.55
CA LYS A 38 -7.00 18.19 -2.84
C LYS A 38 -5.89 18.40 -1.80
N ALA A 39 -4.87 19.20 -2.11
CA ALA A 39 -3.81 19.55 -1.16
C ALA A 39 -4.37 20.23 0.10
N VAL A 40 -5.28 21.20 -0.04
CA VAL A 40 -5.94 21.85 1.10
C VAL A 40 -6.77 20.85 1.90
N ALA A 41 -7.54 19.98 1.24
CA ALA A 41 -8.34 18.97 1.91
C ALA A 41 -7.47 17.99 2.73
N VAL A 42 -6.38 17.49 2.13
CA VAL A 42 -5.43 16.58 2.79
C VAL A 42 -4.75 17.27 3.97
N PHE A 43 -4.38 18.54 3.84
CA PHE A 43 -3.83 19.32 4.95
C PHE A 43 -4.80 19.43 6.12
N VAL A 44 -6.07 19.78 5.86
CA VAL A 44 -7.11 19.87 6.90
C VAL A 44 -7.31 18.52 7.59
N VAL A 45 -7.38 17.43 6.81
CA VAL A 45 -7.50 16.07 7.34
C VAL A 45 -6.32 15.70 8.23
N ALA A 46 -5.09 16.03 7.81
CA ALA A 46 -3.88 15.78 8.58
C ALA A 46 -3.85 16.56 9.90
N VAL A 47 -4.27 17.83 9.89
CA VAL A 47 -4.40 18.64 11.11
C VAL A 47 -5.40 18.02 12.07
N ILE A 48 -6.58 17.64 11.58
CA ILE A 48 -7.61 16.96 12.41
C ILE A 48 -7.04 15.67 12.99
N ALA A 49 -6.40 14.83 12.18
CA ALA A 49 -5.82 13.58 12.63
C ALA A 49 -4.75 13.79 13.72
N MET A 50 -3.88 14.80 13.57
CA MET A 50 -2.89 15.18 14.58
C MET A 50 -3.53 15.69 15.88
N MET A 51 -4.63 16.44 15.80
CA MET A 51 -5.38 16.87 16.98
C MET A 51 -6.00 15.68 17.72
N LEU A 52 -6.60 14.72 17.00
CA LEU A 52 -7.17 13.52 17.60
C LEU A 52 -6.11 12.64 18.24
N PHE A 53 -4.94 12.50 17.60
CA PHE A 53 -3.80 11.79 18.17
C PHE A 53 -3.27 12.47 19.44
N ALA A 54 -3.09 13.80 19.41
CA ALA A 54 -2.67 14.57 20.58
C ALA A 54 -3.67 14.43 21.73
N SER A 55 -4.97 14.50 21.43
CA SER A 55 -6.03 14.30 22.41
C SER A 55 -6.01 12.89 23.02
N ALA A 56 -5.82 11.86 22.18
CA ALA A 56 -5.74 10.47 22.63
C ALA A 56 -4.54 10.26 23.58
N THR A 57 -3.37 10.80 23.25
CA THR A 57 -2.15 10.70 24.08
C THR A 57 -2.25 11.52 25.37
N GLN A 58 -2.93 12.67 25.35
CA GLN A 58 -3.17 13.49 26.55
C GLN A 58 -4.32 12.97 27.43
N GLY A 59 -5.15 12.05 26.91
CA GLY A 59 -6.32 11.53 27.61
C GLY A 59 -7.44 12.54 27.79
N PHE A 60 -7.48 13.59 26.96
CA PHE A 60 -8.47 14.66 27.05
C PHE A 60 -8.80 15.23 25.67
N LEU A 61 -10.10 15.32 25.34
CA LEU A 61 -10.60 16.03 24.15
C LEU A 61 -11.48 17.22 24.56
N PHE A 62 -12.74 16.95 24.92
CA PHE A 62 -13.63 17.93 25.56
C PHE A 62 -13.91 17.57 27.03
N THR A 63 -13.76 16.29 27.35
CA THR A 63 -13.81 15.74 28.71
C THR A 63 -12.69 14.70 28.83
N ARG A 64 -12.45 14.21 30.05
CA ARG A 64 -11.47 13.13 30.27
C ARG A 64 -11.86 11.89 29.45
N ASN A 65 -10.94 11.41 28.63
CA ASN A 65 -11.16 10.27 27.74
C ASN A 65 -11.25 8.98 28.56
N ARG A 66 -12.21 8.11 28.22
CA ARG A 66 -12.18 6.70 28.67
C ARG A 66 -11.16 5.93 27.83
N ILE A 67 -10.65 4.81 28.34
CA ILE A 67 -9.66 3.98 27.62
C ILE A 67 -10.19 3.60 26.22
N TRP A 68 -11.46 3.22 26.10
CA TRP A 68 -12.07 2.92 24.81
C TRP A 68 -12.18 4.15 23.90
N GLU A 69 -12.46 5.35 24.44
CA GLU A 69 -12.49 6.60 23.65
C GLU A 69 -11.10 6.91 23.09
N THR A 70 -10.05 6.73 23.90
CA THR A 70 -8.66 6.85 23.45
C THR A 70 -8.34 5.87 22.32
N VAL A 71 -8.71 4.59 22.46
CA VAL A 71 -8.49 3.57 21.41
C VAL A 71 -9.23 3.94 20.12
N VAL A 72 -10.49 4.39 20.21
CA VAL A 72 -11.26 4.83 19.04
C VAL A 72 -10.64 6.07 18.40
N LEU A 73 -10.20 7.06 19.19
CA LEU A 73 -9.54 8.26 18.67
C LEU A 73 -8.23 7.92 17.95
N LEU A 74 -7.45 6.96 18.46
CA LEU A 74 -6.24 6.46 17.79
C LEU A 74 -6.59 5.74 16.49
N LEU A 75 -7.64 4.92 16.47
CA LEU A 75 -8.10 4.24 15.26
C LEU A 75 -8.57 5.23 14.18
N VAL A 76 -9.31 6.27 14.58
CA VAL A 76 -9.75 7.35 13.69
C VAL A 76 -8.55 8.12 13.15
N ALA A 77 -7.61 8.51 14.00
CA ALA A 77 -6.38 9.20 13.57
C ALA A 77 -5.57 8.34 12.58
N PHE A 78 -5.38 7.04 12.87
CA PHE A 78 -4.71 6.11 11.97
C PHE A 78 -5.43 6.01 10.61
N THR A 79 -6.76 5.93 10.61
CA THR A 79 -7.55 5.84 9.37
C THR A 79 -7.46 7.10 8.52
N LEU A 80 -7.43 8.28 9.16
CA LEU A 80 -7.25 9.56 8.46
C LEU A 80 -5.85 9.69 7.85
N PHE A 81 -4.82 9.20 8.56
CA PHE A 81 -3.44 9.23 8.08
C PHE A 81 -3.17 8.22 6.96
N ARG A 82 -3.69 7.00 7.08
CA ARG A 82 -3.45 5.92 6.13
C ARG A 82 -4.75 5.21 5.73
N PRO A 83 -5.64 5.89 4.99
CA PRO A 83 -6.88 5.26 4.52
C PRO A 83 -6.59 4.09 3.55
N GLY A 84 -5.47 4.16 2.81
CA GLY A 84 -5.03 3.12 1.90
C GLY A 84 -4.80 1.75 2.56
N PHE A 85 -4.48 1.72 3.86
CA PHE A 85 -4.33 0.46 4.60
C PHE A 85 -5.59 -0.40 4.53
N TRP A 86 -6.77 0.23 4.65
CA TRP A 86 -8.04 -0.48 4.58
C TRP A 86 -8.41 -0.83 3.15
N LEU A 87 -8.14 0.08 2.20
CA LEU A 87 -8.38 -0.17 0.79
C LEU A 87 -7.57 -1.38 0.30
N ASP A 88 -6.31 -1.53 0.71
CA ASP A 88 -5.44 -2.65 0.32
C ASP A 88 -5.95 -4.00 0.83
N ARG A 89 -6.76 -4.01 1.88
CA ARG A 89 -7.39 -5.23 2.42
C ARG A 89 -8.68 -5.61 1.71
N VAL A 90 -9.43 -4.61 1.24
CA VAL A 90 -10.72 -4.83 0.56
C VAL A 90 -10.53 -5.05 -0.93
N SER A 91 -9.63 -4.29 -1.55
CA SER A 91 -9.33 -4.34 -2.98
C SER A 91 -7.81 -4.22 -3.14
N PRO A 92 -7.06 -5.32 -3.35
CA PRO A 92 -5.62 -5.25 -3.58
C PRO A 92 -5.23 -4.29 -4.71
N PRO A 93 -4.01 -3.74 -4.70
CA PRO A 93 -3.55 -2.77 -5.70
C PRO A 93 -3.35 -3.35 -7.11
N PHE A 94 -3.13 -4.66 -7.21
CA PHE A 94 -2.89 -5.34 -8.48
C PHE A 94 -3.84 -6.52 -8.64
N ASP A 95 -4.33 -6.72 -9.85
CA ASP A 95 -4.93 -7.99 -10.26
C ASP A 95 -3.80 -8.90 -10.74
N ILE A 96 -3.74 -10.11 -10.16
CA ILE A 96 -2.73 -11.12 -10.46
C ILE A 96 -3.33 -12.05 -11.51
N ILE A 97 -2.87 -11.92 -12.76
CA ILE A 97 -3.36 -12.68 -13.90
C ILE A 97 -2.35 -13.80 -14.21
N PRO A 98 -2.77 -15.02 -14.59
CA PRO A 98 -1.86 -16.08 -14.97
C PRO A 98 -0.91 -15.65 -16.09
N GLY A 99 0.37 -16.04 -15.99
CA GLY A 99 1.36 -15.67 -17.00
C GLY A 99 1.08 -16.21 -18.40
N ALA A 100 0.23 -17.24 -18.53
CA ALA A 100 -0.27 -17.72 -19.83
C ALA A 100 -0.92 -16.62 -20.68
N GLU A 101 -1.49 -15.59 -20.06
CA GLU A 101 -2.12 -14.47 -20.76
C GLU A 101 -1.15 -13.32 -21.06
N VAL A 102 0.15 -13.47 -20.79
CA VAL A 102 1.14 -12.39 -20.93
C VAL A 102 1.18 -11.80 -22.33
N GLU A 103 1.01 -12.61 -23.38
CA GLU A 103 0.93 -12.14 -24.76
C GLU A 103 -0.24 -11.18 -24.96
N ARG A 104 -1.45 -11.62 -24.56
CA ARG A 104 -2.67 -10.82 -24.68
C ARG A 104 -2.54 -9.51 -23.89
N ILE A 105 -2.05 -9.61 -22.65
CA ILE A 105 -1.86 -8.46 -21.77
C ILE A 105 -0.86 -7.47 -22.36
N ALA A 106 0.30 -7.94 -22.84
CA ALA A 106 1.33 -7.09 -23.43
C ALA A 106 0.85 -6.40 -24.71
N ALA A 107 -0.03 -7.04 -25.50
CA ALA A 107 -0.64 -6.43 -26.67
C ALA A 107 -1.62 -5.30 -26.31
N GLU A 108 -2.40 -5.47 -25.23
CA GLU A 108 -3.43 -4.51 -24.79
C GLU A 108 -2.87 -3.28 -24.06
N GLN A 109 -1.66 -3.36 -23.50
CA GLN A 109 -1.05 -2.22 -22.80
C GLN A 109 -0.73 -1.07 -23.76
N ALA A 110 -0.77 0.17 -23.23
CA ALA A 110 -0.35 1.35 -23.97
C ALA A 110 1.13 1.27 -24.42
N ALA A 111 1.50 2.04 -25.45
CA ALA A 111 2.89 2.19 -25.87
C ALA A 111 3.74 2.74 -24.72
N GLY A 112 4.93 2.19 -24.48
CA GLY A 112 5.81 2.63 -23.39
C GLY A 112 5.39 2.24 -21.97
N ALA A 113 4.40 1.36 -21.82
CA ALA A 113 3.90 0.96 -20.50
C ALA A 113 4.83 -0.05 -19.80
N ASP A 114 4.94 0.06 -18.48
CA ASP A 114 5.69 -0.88 -17.64
C ASP A 114 4.83 -2.08 -17.25
N LEU A 115 5.19 -3.27 -17.74
CA LEU A 115 4.50 -4.51 -17.40
C LEU A 115 5.21 -5.23 -16.25
N ARG A 116 4.51 -5.45 -15.13
CA ARG A 116 5.09 -6.20 -14.01
C ARG A 116 4.81 -7.68 -14.16
N VAL A 117 5.88 -8.47 -14.24
CA VAL A 117 5.82 -9.93 -14.37
C VAL A 117 6.51 -10.59 -13.19
N ARG A 118 6.01 -11.76 -12.79
CA ARG A 118 6.66 -12.65 -11.83
C ARG A 118 7.14 -13.87 -12.58
N ILE A 119 8.44 -14.10 -12.56
CA ILE A 119 9.10 -15.25 -13.15
C ILE A 119 9.38 -16.25 -12.04
N ALA A 120 9.12 -17.52 -12.32
CA ALA A 120 9.38 -18.63 -11.42
C ALA A 120 10.08 -19.75 -12.19
N GLY A 121 10.97 -20.47 -11.51
CA GLY A 121 11.75 -21.54 -12.10
C GLY A 121 12.69 -22.17 -11.07
N PRO A 122 13.44 -23.21 -11.46
CA PRO A 122 14.44 -23.84 -10.62
C PRO A 122 15.62 -22.91 -10.35
N ASP A 123 16.17 -22.95 -9.13
CA ASP A 123 17.35 -22.15 -8.75
C ASP A 123 18.60 -22.62 -9.50
N PHE A 124 19.42 -21.67 -9.94
CA PHE A 124 20.66 -21.98 -10.69
C PHE A 124 21.66 -22.81 -9.88
N THR A 125 21.72 -22.62 -8.55
CA THR A 125 22.65 -23.36 -7.68
C THR A 125 22.05 -24.64 -7.09
N HIS A 126 20.75 -24.67 -6.84
CA HIS A 126 20.03 -25.82 -6.29
C HIS A 126 18.79 -26.12 -7.16
N PRO A 127 18.94 -26.85 -8.27
CA PRO A 127 17.87 -27.06 -9.25
C PRO A 127 16.59 -27.71 -8.70
N GLU A 128 16.69 -28.39 -7.56
CA GLU A 128 15.55 -28.94 -6.81
C GLU A 128 14.67 -27.88 -6.11
N GLU A 129 15.17 -26.66 -5.91
CA GLU A 129 14.45 -25.56 -5.27
C GLU A 129 13.80 -24.65 -6.32
N GLN A 130 12.53 -24.27 -6.10
CA GLN A 130 11.88 -23.26 -6.92
C GLN A 130 12.07 -21.86 -6.32
N VAL A 131 12.60 -20.96 -7.13
CA VAL A 131 12.75 -19.54 -6.79
C VAL A 131 11.89 -18.69 -7.69
N GLY A 132 11.62 -17.46 -7.26
CA GLY A 132 10.87 -16.51 -8.07
C GLY A 132 11.39 -15.09 -7.92
N VAL A 133 11.16 -14.28 -8.95
CA VAL A 133 11.53 -12.85 -8.97
C VAL A 133 10.46 -12.04 -9.69
N SER A 134 10.19 -10.84 -9.19
CA SER A 134 9.31 -9.89 -9.86
C SER A 134 10.14 -8.85 -10.62
N LEU A 135 9.84 -8.66 -11.90
CA LEU A 135 10.53 -7.72 -12.78
C LEU A 135 9.52 -6.73 -13.37
N ILE A 136 10.06 -5.59 -13.81
CA ILE A 136 9.33 -4.61 -14.61
C ILE A 136 9.89 -4.72 -16.03
N VAL A 137 9.00 -4.94 -16.98
CA VAL A 137 9.30 -5.07 -18.40
C VAL A 137 8.81 -3.79 -19.09
N PRO A 138 9.72 -2.91 -19.53
CA PRO A 138 9.33 -1.72 -20.27
C PRO A 138 8.86 -2.13 -21.66
N LEU A 139 7.56 -2.04 -21.93
CA LEU A 139 7.02 -2.38 -23.23
C LEU A 139 7.35 -1.26 -24.23
N GLY A 140 7.84 -1.62 -25.41
CA GLY A 140 8.08 -0.68 -26.51
C GLY A 140 6.80 -0.12 -27.13
N ASP A 141 6.87 0.19 -28.42
CA ASP A 141 5.72 0.67 -29.20
C ASP A 141 4.56 -0.33 -29.19
N ALA A 142 3.35 0.16 -29.43
CA ALA A 142 2.17 -0.69 -29.52
C ALA A 142 2.29 -1.68 -30.69
N GLY A 143 1.92 -2.94 -30.47
CA GLY A 143 2.12 -4.03 -31.42
C GLY A 143 1.72 -5.38 -30.84
N ALA A 144 2.14 -6.46 -31.51
CA ALA A 144 1.90 -7.83 -31.05
C ALA A 144 2.60 -8.11 -29.71
N GLY A 145 1.92 -8.77 -28.79
CA GLY A 145 2.37 -8.94 -27.40
C GLY A 145 3.75 -9.59 -27.28
N LEU A 146 3.95 -10.74 -27.92
CA LEU A 146 5.24 -11.45 -27.89
C LEU A 146 6.37 -10.61 -28.50
N ALA A 147 6.12 -9.93 -29.62
CA ALA A 147 7.11 -9.06 -30.25
C ALA A 147 7.52 -7.90 -29.34
N ARG A 148 6.61 -7.38 -28.52
CA ARG A 148 6.92 -6.33 -27.53
C ARG A 148 7.76 -6.84 -26.37
N LEU A 149 7.52 -8.08 -25.92
CA LEU A 149 8.34 -8.73 -24.90
C LEU A 149 9.75 -9.00 -25.44
N GLU A 150 9.86 -9.48 -26.67
CA GLU A 150 11.14 -9.73 -27.35
C GLU A 150 11.94 -8.42 -27.54
N GLN A 151 11.27 -7.33 -27.93
CA GLN A 151 11.90 -6.00 -27.98
C GLN A 151 12.38 -5.49 -26.62
N ALA A 152 11.79 -6.01 -25.53
CA ALA A 152 12.23 -5.78 -24.17
C ALA A 152 13.24 -6.84 -23.69
N ASP A 153 13.89 -7.56 -24.61
CA ASP A 153 14.86 -8.62 -24.33
C ASP A 153 14.30 -9.83 -23.53
N LEU A 154 12.99 -10.08 -23.61
CA LEU A 154 12.34 -11.27 -23.05
C LEU A 154 11.76 -12.14 -24.15
N LEU A 155 12.45 -13.25 -24.43
CA LEU A 155 11.97 -14.28 -25.34
C LEU A 155 10.99 -15.18 -24.59
N VAL A 156 9.71 -15.11 -24.97
CA VAL A 156 8.62 -15.83 -24.33
C VAL A 156 7.88 -16.65 -25.36
N THR A 157 7.65 -17.92 -25.04
CA THR A 157 6.85 -18.84 -25.86
C THR A 157 5.67 -19.33 -25.04
N VAL A 158 4.45 -19.17 -25.56
CA VAL A 158 3.23 -19.64 -24.88
C VAL A 158 2.87 -21.01 -25.43
N GLU A 159 3.06 -22.06 -24.63
CA GLU A 159 2.75 -23.44 -25.00
C GLU A 159 2.10 -24.18 -23.81
N GLY A 160 1.12 -25.05 -24.09
CA GLY A 160 0.49 -25.86 -23.05
C GLY A 160 -0.23 -25.07 -21.94
N GLY A 161 -0.59 -23.81 -22.18
CA GLY A 161 -1.16 -22.92 -21.16
C GLY A 161 -0.14 -22.36 -20.17
N GLN A 162 1.15 -22.40 -20.51
CA GLN A 162 2.24 -21.79 -19.75
C GLN A 162 2.97 -20.78 -20.63
N ALA A 163 3.50 -19.72 -20.03
CA ALA A 163 4.40 -18.79 -20.70
C ALA A 163 5.84 -19.18 -20.34
N LEU A 164 6.47 -19.95 -21.22
CA LEU A 164 7.85 -20.40 -21.10
C LEU A 164 8.78 -19.22 -21.40
N LEU A 165 9.77 -19.01 -20.54
CA LEU A 165 10.77 -17.97 -20.70
C LEU A 165 12.09 -18.62 -21.14
N GLU A 166 12.66 -18.15 -22.24
CA GLU A 166 13.99 -18.54 -22.69
C GLU A 166 15.07 -17.74 -21.95
N GLU A 167 16.29 -18.28 -21.89
CA GLU A 167 17.42 -17.62 -21.26
C GLU A 167 17.71 -16.28 -21.98
N PRO A 168 17.64 -15.13 -21.29
CA PRO A 168 17.96 -13.85 -21.90
C PRO A 168 19.42 -13.80 -22.33
N PHE A 169 19.69 -13.29 -23.53
CA PHE A 169 21.06 -13.22 -24.06
C PHE A 169 21.99 -12.40 -23.15
N PRO A 170 23.28 -12.77 -23.04
CA PRO A 170 24.27 -11.97 -22.33
C PRO A 170 24.34 -10.53 -22.89
N GLY A 171 24.31 -9.55 -21.99
CA GLY A 171 24.35 -8.13 -22.34
C GLY A 171 22.98 -7.45 -22.46
N THR A 172 21.88 -8.20 -22.37
CA THR A 172 20.51 -7.66 -22.27
C THR A 172 20.20 -7.14 -20.87
N GLN A 173 19.10 -6.38 -20.73
CA GLN A 173 18.67 -5.87 -19.41
C GLN A 173 18.32 -6.97 -18.40
N PHE A 174 17.96 -8.17 -18.88
CA PHE A 174 17.56 -9.31 -18.05
C PHE A 174 18.58 -10.44 -18.00
N ALA A 175 19.81 -10.22 -18.50
CA ALA A 175 20.88 -11.22 -18.47
C ALA A 175 21.19 -11.76 -17.06
N ALA A 176 20.91 -10.98 -16.01
CA ALA A 176 21.08 -11.42 -14.63
C ALA A 176 20.16 -12.60 -14.22
N LEU A 177 19.10 -12.88 -14.99
CA LEU A 177 18.23 -14.03 -14.75
C LEU A 177 18.95 -15.36 -14.99
N GLY A 178 19.91 -15.42 -15.92
CA GLY A 178 20.72 -16.62 -16.17
C GLY A 178 21.56 -17.04 -14.96
N ASN A 179 21.89 -16.11 -14.07
CA ASN A 179 22.61 -16.43 -12.82
C ASN A 179 21.68 -16.86 -11.68
N ARG A 180 20.35 -16.76 -11.88
CA ARG A 180 19.34 -17.01 -10.83
C ARG A 180 18.53 -18.26 -11.11
N PHE A 181 18.25 -18.55 -12.37
CA PHE A 181 17.46 -19.69 -12.77
C PHE A 181 18.28 -20.69 -13.60
N ASP A 182 18.00 -21.97 -13.42
CA ASP A 182 18.49 -23.00 -14.32
C ASP A 182 17.52 -23.18 -15.50
N PHE A 183 17.83 -22.59 -16.65
CA PHE A 183 17.02 -22.71 -17.86
C PHE A 183 17.11 -24.08 -18.54
N TYR A 184 18.04 -24.95 -18.11
CA TYR A 184 18.32 -26.25 -18.72
C TYR A 184 17.89 -27.44 -17.86
N ALA A 185 17.27 -27.18 -16.70
CA ALA A 185 16.67 -28.19 -15.83
C ALA A 185 15.39 -28.80 -16.43
N ASP A 186 14.92 -29.91 -15.83
CA ASP A 186 13.70 -30.60 -16.28
C ASP A 186 12.43 -29.74 -16.15
N THR A 187 12.41 -28.82 -15.18
CA THR A 187 11.32 -27.86 -15.00
C THR A 187 11.66 -26.54 -15.67
N PRO A 188 10.83 -26.06 -16.61
CA PRO A 188 11.12 -24.84 -17.34
C PRO A 188 10.93 -23.59 -16.47
N VAL A 189 11.65 -22.53 -16.81
CA VAL A 189 11.43 -21.19 -16.27
C VAL A 189 10.19 -20.61 -16.94
N THR A 190 9.26 -20.09 -16.16
CA THR A 190 7.99 -19.57 -16.65
C THR A 190 7.67 -18.20 -16.09
N ILE A 191 6.88 -17.43 -16.85
CA ILE A 191 6.15 -16.31 -16.28
C ILE A 191 4.98 -16.90 -15.51
N GLU A 192 5.06 -16.88 -14.18
CA GLU A 192 4.04 -17.38 -13.27
C GLU A 192 2.80 -16.49 -13.30
N SER A 193 3.00 -15.17 -13.22
CA SER A 193 1.90 -14.20 -13.21
C SER A 193 2.30 -12.83 -13.73
N VAL A 194 1.28 -12.09 -14.16
CA VAL A 194 1.36 -10.69 -14.58
C VAL A 194 0.52 -9.87 -13.62
N SER A 195 1.09 -8.79 -13.08
CA SER A 195 0.42 -7.90 -12.13
C SER A 195 -0.03 -6.63 -12.83
N LEU A 196 -1.35 -6.48 -13.04
CA LEU A 196 -1.91 -5.26 -13.64
C LEU A 196 -2.44 -4.32 -12.56
N PRO A 197 -2.15 -3.00 -12.64
CA PRO A 197 -2.77 -2.02 -11.76
C PRO A 197 -4.30 -2.07 -11.89
N ARG A 198 -4.99 -2.21 -10.76
CA ARG A 198 -6.44 -2.28 -10.73
C ARG A 198 -7.06 -0.88 -10.61
N GLU A 199 -8.17 -0.65 -11.32
CA GLU A 199 -9.03 0.52 -11.04
C GLU A 199 -9.71 0.37 -9.67
N ARG A 200 -9.46 1.32 -8.77
CA ARG A 200 -9.91 1.26 -7.37
C ARG A 200 -10.76 2.47 -7.03
N VAL A 201 -11.67 2.27 -6.09
CA VAL A 201 -12.37 3.39 -5.46
C VAL A 201 -11.36 4.28 -4.72
N ALA A 202 -11.71 5.56 -4.60
CA ALA A 202 -10.90 6.52 -3.89
C ALA A 202 -10.70 6.07 -2.43
N LYS A 203 -9.46 6.10 -1.94
CA LYS A 203 -9.13 5.71 -0.55
C LYS A 203 -9.88 6.57 0.48
N GLU A 204 -10.28 7.77 0.11
CA GLU A 204 -11.04 8.76 0.87
C GLU A 204 -12.42 8.24 1.31
N VAL A 205 -12.94 7.15 0.71
CA VAL A 205 -14.16 6.47 1.18
C VAL A 205 -14.03 6.06 2.66
N PHE A 206 -12.82 5.72 3.13
CA PHE A 206 -12.58 5.37 4.53
C PHE A 206 -12.60 6.56 5.48
N TYR A 207 -12.67 7.80 4.99
CA TYR A 207 -12.91 8.97 5.84
C TYR A 207 -14.35 9.00 6.37
N LEU A 208 -15.31 8.44 5.64
CA LEU A 208 -16.71 8.37 6.09
C LEU A 208 -16.88 7.53 7.37
N PRO A 209 -16.45 6.25 7.45
CA PRO A 209 -16.55 5.49 8.69
C PRO A 209 -15.74 6.11 9.82
N ALA A 210 -14.57 6.71 9.53
CA ALA A 210 -13.78 7.43 10.52
C ALA A 210 -14.53 8.64 11.10
N ALA A 211 -15.21 9.42 10.25
CA ALA A 211 -16.01 10.57 10.67
C ALA A 211 -17.23 10.15 11.49
N VAL A 212 -17.88 9.03 11.15
CA VAL A 212 -18.99 8.47 11.94
C VAL A 212 -18.51 8.06 13.33
N LEU A 213 -17.39 7.33 13.41
CA LEU A 213 -16.80 6.93 14.70
C LEU A 213 -16.43 8.16 15.55
N LEU A 214 -15.82 9.18 14.93
CA LEU A 214 -15.50 10.42 15.61
C LEU A 214 -16.76 11.12 16.13
N ALA A 215 -17.80 11.25 15.30
CA ALA A 215 -19.06 11.87 15.70
C ALA A 215 -19.70 11.14 16.89
N LEU A 216 -19.66 9.80 16.91
CA LEU A 216 -20.15 9.01 18.06
C LEU A 216 -19.38 9.33 19.34
N VAL A 217 -18.05 9.39 19.29
CA VAL A 217 -17.22 9.76 20.46
C VAL A 217 -17.55 11.17 20.92
N LEU A 218 -17.66 12.12 19.99
CA LEU A 218 -18.00 13.51 20.29
C LEU A 218 -19.37 13.62 20.95
N LEU A 219 -20.39 12.94 20.44
CA LEU A 219 -21.74 12.93 21.02
C LEU A 219 -21.74 12.39 22.44
N VAL A 220 -21.02 11.29 22.70
CA VAL A 220 -20.90 10.71 24.04
C VAL A 220 -20.20 11.69 25.01
N GLN A 221 -19.11 12.34 24.58
CA GLN A 221 -18.39 13.31 25.41
C GLN A 221 -19.21 14.58 25.66
N LEU A 222 -19.92 15.09 24.66
CA LEU A 222 -20.75 16.29 24.79
C LEU A 222 -21.92 16.04 25.74
N ARG A 223 -22.58 14.86 25.67
CA ARG A 223 -23.62 14.47 26.63
C ARG A 223 -23.07 14.42 28.07
N ARG A 224 -21.88 13.86 28.27
CA ARG A 224 -21.21 13.83 29.58
C ARG A 224 -20.88 15.23 30.09
N ARG A 225 -20.38 16.10 29.22
CA ARG A 225 -20.06 17.49 29.57
C ARG A 225 -21.30 18.25 30.05
N SER A 226 -22.44 18.10 29.37
CA SER A 226 -23.69 18.73 29.77
C SER A 226 -24.18 18.25 31.15
N ALA A 227 -24.11 16.94 31.41
CA ALA A 227 -24.48 16.37 32.70
C ALA A 227 -23.62 16.87 33.88
N LEU A 228 -22.31 17.08 33.65
CA LEU A 228 -21.42 17.65 34.65
C LEU A 228 -21.74 19.12 34.93
N ARG A 229 -22.01 19.93 33.90
CA ARG A 229 -22.38 21.35 34.05
C ARG A 229 -23.69 21.56 34.79
N THR A 230 -24.66 20.65 34.63
CA THR A 230 -25.92 20.70 35.40
C THR A 230 -25.73 20.30 36.86
N ALA A 231 -24.81 19.38 37.15
CA ALA A 231 -24.50 18.99 38.54
C ALA A 231 -23.82 20.13 39.30
N ASP A 232 -22.87 20.82 38.68
CA ASP A 232 -22.18 21.98 39.26
C ASP A 232 -23.10 23.20 39.45
N ALA A 233 -24.21 23.29 38.70
CA ALA A 233 -25.18 24.38 38.82
C ALA A 233 -26.20 24.18 39.97
N HIS A 234 -26.25 22.98 40.57
CA HIS A 234 -27.15 22.63 41.67
C HIS A 234 -26.43 22.49 43.02
N THR A 235 -25.12 22.76 43.08
CA THR A 235 -24.28 22.83 44.28
C THR A 235 -23.84 24.27 44.54
#